data_AF-A0A1C0TRC1-F1
#
_entry.id   AF-A0A1C0TRC1-F1
#
_cell.length_a   1.000
_cell.length_b   1.000
_cell.length_c   1.000
_cell.angle_alpha   90.00
_cell.angle_beta   90.00
_cell.angle_gamma   90.00
#
_symmetry.space_group_name_H-M   'P 1'
#
loop_
_entity.id
_entity.type
_entity.pdbx_description
1 polymer ?
#
loop_
_entity_poly.entity_id
_entity_poly.type
_entity_poly.pdbx_seq_one_letter_code
_entity_poly.pdbx_strand_id
1 'polypeptide(L)' 'MAKNKDAQLIVRINKAQRDEFVALCNELDTSSSREIRKFIKRFVNKNKPKQKQHKGDHNGEES' A
#
# COMPACT_ATOMS: atom_id res chain seq x y z
N MET A 1 -25.60 -1.83 -4.79
CA MET A 1 -24.22 -2.31 -4.99
C MET A 1 -23.26 -1.18 -4.67
N ALA A 2 -22.52 -1.24 -3.55
CA ALA A 2 -21.55 -0.21 -3.19
C ALA A 2 -20.34 -0.31 -4.13
N LYS A 3 -20.23 0.65 -5.06
CA LYS A 3 -19.10 0.80 -5.96
C LYS A 3 -17.87 1.06 -5.09
N ASN A 4 -17.01 0.07 -4.91
CA ASN A 4 -15.72 0.23 -4.24
C ASN A 4 -15.06 1.47 -4.87
N LYS A 5 -14.88 2.53 -4.07
CA LYS A 5 -14.32 3.79 -4.56
C LYS A 5 -12.83 3.59 -4.72
N ASP A 6 -12.42 3.02 -5.85
CA ASP A 6 -11.03 3.10 -6.28
C ASP A 6 -10.67 4.58 -6.43
N ALA A 7 -9.87 5.10 -5.50
CA ALA A 7 -9.38 6.47 -5.55
C ALA A 7 -8.10 6.50 -6.41
N GLN A 8 -8.06 7.41 -7.38
CA GLN A 8 -6.89 7.61 -8.23
C GLN A 8 -5.91 8.61 -7.59
N LEU A 9 -4.62 8.27 -7.58
CA LEU A 9 -3.53 9.17 -7.18
C LEU A 9 -2.66 9.45 -8.42
N ILE A 10 -2.58 10.72 -8.83
CA ILE A 10 -1.72 11.16 -9.94
C ILE A 10 -0.49 11.85 -9.34
N VAL A 11 0.71 11.35 -9.68
CA VAL A 11 1.99 11.92 -9.24
C VAL A 11 2.80 12.30 -10.48
N ARG A 12 3.38 13.51 -10.47
CA ARG A 12 4.32 13.95 -11.50
C ARG A 12 5.75 13.70 -11.01
N ILE A 13 6.54 13.01 -11.83
CA ILE A 13 7.97 12.73 -11.59
C ILE A 13 8.74 12.98 -12.89
N ASN A 14 10.07 13.06 -12.81
CA ASN A 14 10.90 13.18 -14.00
C ASN A 14 10.73 11.94 -14.90
N LYS A 15 10.75 12.15 -16.22
CA LYS A 15 10.62 11.08 -17.22
C LYS A 15 11.67 9.98 -17.05
N ALA A 16 12.94 10.34 -16.84
CA ALA A 16 14.03 9.37 -16.68
C ALA A 16 13.80 8.47 -15.47
N GLN A 17 13.41 9.05 -14.33
CA GLN A 17 13.10 8.31 -13.11
C GLN A 17 11.90 7.37 -13.30
N ARG A 18 10.87 7.82 -14.03
CA ARG A 18 9.71 6.97 -14.36
C ARG A 18 10.13 5.79 -15.23
N ASP A 19 10.94 6.04 -16.25
CA ASP A 19 11.39 5.01 -17.20
C ASP A 19 12.25 3.96 -16.48
N GLU A 20 13.18 4.39 -15.61
CA GLU A 20 13.98 3.50 -14.76
C GLU A 20 13.11 2.66 -13.82
N PHE A 21 12.15 3.27 -13.13
CA PHE A 21 11.24 2.56 -12.23
C PHE A 21 10.40 1.50 -12.97
N VAL A 22 9.86 1.83 -14.15
CA VAL A 22 9.07 0.89 -14.96
C VAL A 22 9.94 -0.23 -15.49
N ALA A 23 11.16 0.06 -15.96
CA ALA A 23 12.11 -0.96 -16.41
C ALA A 23 12.43 -1.96 -15.31
N LEU A 24 12.71 -1.48 -14.09
CA LEU A 24 12.98 -2.34 -12.95
C LEU A 24 11.76 -3.17 -12.55
N CYS A 25 10.55 -2.63 -12.64
CA CYS A 25 9.32 -3.39 -12.41
C CYS A 25 9.20 -4.57 -13.38
N ASN A 26 9.51 -4.34 -14.67
CA ASN A 26 9.46 -5.39 -15.69
C ASN A 26 10.52 -6.48 -15.45
N GLU A 27 11.74 -6.10 -15.04
CA GLU A 27 12.81 -7.04 -14.71
C GLU A 27 12.44 -7.93 -13.51
N LEU A 28 11.74 -7.37 -12.54
CA LEU A 28 11.29 -8.07 -11.33
C LEU A 28 9.95 -8.80 -11.48
N ASP A 29 9.40 -8.90 -12.70
CA ASP A 29 8.09 -9.49 -12.99
C ASP A 29 6.97 -8.95 -12.06
N THR A 30 6.98 -7.62 -11.84
CA THR A 30 6.01 -6.91 -11.01
C THR A 30 5.43 -5.71 -11.75
N SER A 31 4.27 -5.23 -11.31
CA SER A 31 3.68 -4.02 -11.90
C SER A 31 4.04 -2.78 -11.10
N SER A 32 4.24 -1.66 -11.79
CA SER A 32 4.45 -0.35 -11.16
C SER A 32 3.35 -0.02 -10.16
N SER A 33 2.08 -0.34 -10.48
CA SER A 33 0.96 -0.15 -9.55
C SER A 33 1.11 -0.98 -8.26
N ARG A 34 1.57 -2.23 -8.36
CA ARG A 34 1.80 -3.12 -7.21
C ARG A 34 2.90 -2.57 -6.31
N GLU A 35 4.02 -2.15 -6.90
CA GLU A 35 5.15 -1.61 -6.15
C GLU A 35 4.82 -0.27 -5.48
N ILE A 36 4.13 0.64 -6.18
CA ILE A 36 3.67 1.90 -5.56
C ILE A 36 2.70 1.63 -4.39
N ARG A 37 1.74 0.70 -4.54
CA ARG A 37 0.83 0.33 -3.44
C ARG A 37 1.58 -0.25 -2.23
N LYS A 38 2.55 -1.14 -2.47
CA LYS A 38 3.41 -1.68 -1.39
C LYS A 38 4.21 -0.58 -0.71
N PHE A 39 4.82 0.32 -1.49
CA PHE A 39 5.58 1.45 -0.99
C PHE A 39 4.71 2.35 -0.10
N ILE A 40 3.52 2.75 -0.59
CA ILE A 40 2.56 3.56 0.17
C ILE A 40 2.18 2.86 1.48
N LYS A 41 1.82 1.57 1.43
CA LYS A 41 1.47 0.80 2.64
C LYS A 41 2.63 0.77 3.64
N ARG A 42 3.84 0.49 3.18
CA ARG A 42 5.06 0.46 4.01
C ARG A 42 5.34 1.84 4.62
N PHE A 43 5.25 2.90 3.83
CA PHE A 43 5.46 4.27 4.26
C PHE A 43 4.45 4.68 5.32
N VAL A 44 3.16 4.42 5.10
CA VAL A 44 2.10 4.73 6.06
C VAL A 44 2.30 3.95 7.36
N ASN A 45 2.62 2.66 7.31
CA ASN A 45 2.85 1.86 8.51
C ASN A 45 4.09 2.31 9.30
N LYS A 46 5.15 2.75 8.61
CA LYS A 46 6.36 3.26 9.25
C LYS A 46 6.15 4.60 9.96
N ASN A 47 5.32 5.47 9.39
CA ASN A 47 5.15 6.85 9.87
C ASN A 47 3.87 7.09 10.67
N LYS A 48 2.93 6.14 10.69
CA LYS A 48 1.77 6.22 11.57
C LYS A 48 2.25 6.24 13.03
N PRO A 49 1.85 7.23 13.84
CA PRO A 49 2.09 7.16 15.27
C PRO A 49 1.46 5.87 15.79
N LYS A 50 2.19 5.12 16.63
CA LYS A 50 1.70 3.87 17.24
C LYS A 50 0.48 4.20 18.13
N GLN A 51 -0.71 4.26 17.54
CA GLN A 51 -1.93 4.19 18.34
C GLN A 51 -2.08 2.74 18.80
N LYS A 52 -2.11 2.57 20.12
CA LYS A 52 -2.16 1.29 20.82
C LYS A 52 -3.24 0.40 20.19
N GLN A 53 -2.86 -0.80 19.78
CA GLN A 53 -3.79 -1.87 19.46
C GLN A 53 -4.63 -2.14 20.71
N HIS A 54 -5.92 -1.79 20.68
CA HIS A 54 -6.89 -2.43 21.56
C HIS A 54 -7.07 -3.84 20.98
N LYS A 55 -6.33 -4.77 21.57
CA LYS A 55 -6.51 -6.20 21.35
C LYS A 55 -7.86 -6.53 21.99
N GLY A 56 -8.89 -6.69 21.18
CA GLY A 56 -10.14 -7.26 21.63
C GLY A 56 -9.91 -8.75 21.88
N ASP A 57 -9.41 -9.08 23.06
CA ASP A 57 -9.60 -10.42 23.63
C ASP A 57 -11.11 -10.54 23.93
N HIS A 58 -11.87 -11.16 23.03
CA HIS A 58 -13.13 -11.80 23.42
C HIS A 58 -12.82 -13.27 23.63
N ASN A 59 -12.48 -13.56 24.88
CA ASN A 59 -12.60 -14.89 25.45
C ASN A 59 -14.10 -15.18 25.56
N GLY A 60 -14.58 -16.14 24.80
CA GLY A 60 -15.95 -16.66 24.87
C GLY A 60 -15.89 -18.12 25.30
N GLU A 61 -15.81 -18.32 26.60
CA GLU A 61 -16.09 -19.59 27.28
C GLU A 61 -17.62 -19.76 27.42
N GLU A 62 -18.07 -20.97 27.77
CA GLU A 62 -19.46 -21.50 27.89
C GLU A 62 -20.12 -21.94 26.56
N SER A 63 -20.51 -23.22 26.36
CA SER A 63 -20.78 -24.35 27.27
C SER A 63 -20.41 -25.70 26.63
#